data_AF-L7WDX6-F1
#
_entry.id   AF-L7WDX6-F1
#
_cell.length_a   1.000
_cell.length_b   1.000
_cell.length_c   1.000
_cell.angle_alpha   90.00
_cell.angle_beta   90.00
_cell.angle_gamma   90.00
#
_symmetry.space_group_name_H-M   'P 1'
#
loop_
_entity.id
_entity.type
_entity.pdbx_description
1 polymer ?
#
loop_
_entity_poly.entity_id
_entity_poly.type
_entity_poly.pdbx_seq_one_letter_code
_entity_poly.pdbx_strand_id
1 'polypeptide(L)' 'MNKKGAIYLIALGSIIVILGVIMYLTEVVGAKGMIIMGFLTELAGVFFYWKNKKRKP' A
#
# COMPACT_ATOMS: atom_id res chain seq x y z
N MET A 1 -0.88 -5.99 -14.52
CA MET A 1 -0.45 -6.58 -13.23
C MET A 1 -1.22 -7.87 -12.99
N ASN A 2 -0.55 -8.95 -12.59
CA ASN A 2 -1.20 -10.21 -12.22
C ASN A 2 -1.65 -10.18 -10.74
N LYS A 3 -2.35 -11.23 -10.27
CA LYS A 3 -2.83 -11.28 -8.88
C LYS A 3 -1.70 -11.24 -7.85
N LYS A 4 -0.57 -11.88 -8.13
CA LYS A 4 0.61 -11.89 -7.26
C LYS A 4 1.20 -10.49 -7.11
N GLY A 5 1.37 -9.76 -8.21
CA GLY A 5 1.83 -8.37 -8.21
C GLY A 5 0.91 -7.43 -7.44
N ALA A 6 -0.41 -7.64 -7.53
CA ALA A 6 -1.36 -6.87 -6.73
C ALA A 6 -1.20 -7.14 -5.22
N ILE A 7 -0.99 -8.39 -4.81
CA ILE A 7 -0.72 -8.75 -3.41
C ILE A 7 0.59 -8.13 -2.93
N TYR A 8 1.65 -8.16 -3.74
CA TYR A 8 2.91 -7.51 -3.40
C TYR A 8 2.77 -6.00 -3.23
N LEU A 9 1.92 -5.35 -4.03
CA LEU A 9 1.64 -3.93 -3.89
C LEU A 9 0.93 -3.61 -2.58
N ILE A 10 -0.02 -4.46 -2.17
CA ILE A 10 -0.72 -4.34 -0.88
C ILE A 10 0.30 -4.49 0.25
N ALA A 11 1.10 -5.57 0.25
CA ALA A 11 2.10 -5.81 1.28
C ALA A 11 3.14 -4.67 1.37
N LEU A 12 3.59 -4.15 0.23
CA LEU A 12 4.50 -3.01 0.17
C LEU A 12 3.87 -1.75 0.78
N GLY A 13 2.61 -1.46 0.42
CA GLY A 13 1.86 -0.35 1.00
C GLY A 13 1.73 -0.47 2.52
N SER A 14 1.42 -1.66 3.04
CA SER A 14 1.32 -1.92 4.49
C SER A 14 2.66 -1.66 5.19
N ILE A 15 3.79 -2.10 4.62
CA ILE A 15 5.13 -1.86 5.17
C ILE A 15 5.42 -0.35 5.23
N ILE A 16 5.10 0.38 4.16
CA ILE A 16 5.31 1.84 4.10
C ILE A 16 4.45 2.54 5.16
N VAL A 17 3.20 2.11 5.38
CA VAL A 17 2.35 2.66 6.45
C VAL A 17 2.97 2.41 7.82
N ILE A 18 3.42 1.18 8.10
CA ILE A 18 4.05 0.83 9.38
C ILE A 18 5.29 1.69 9.63
N LEU A 19 6.17 1.82 8.63
CA LEU A 19 7.34 2.69 8.73
C LEU A 19 6.95 4.15 8.94
N GLY A 20 5.94 4.64 8.23
CA GLY A 20 5.41 5.98 8.39
C GLY A 20 4.85 6.23 9.79
N VAL A 21 4.18 5.24 10.39
CA VAL A 21 3.69 5.31 11.77
C VAL A 21 4.85 5.35 12.76
N ILE A 22 5.87 4.52 12.59
CA ILE A 22 7.09 4.56 13.44
C ILE A 22 7.74 5.95 13.36
N MET A 23 7.92 6.47 12.15
CA MET A 23 8.47 7.81 11.92
C MET A 23 7.60 8.92 12.52
N TYR A 24 6.28 8.75 12.52
CA TYR A 24 5.34 9.70 13.12
C TYR A 24 5.48 9.73 14.65
N LEU A 25 5.65 8.56 15.27
CA LEU A 25 5.89 8.43 16.72
C LEU A 25 7.23 9.03 17.15
N THR A 26 8.23 9.07 16.25
CA THR A 26 9.54 9.69 16.49
C THR A 26 9.63 11.13 15.96
N GLU A 27 8.49 11.77 15.67
CA GLU A 27 8.39 13.17 15.22
C GLU A 27 9.22 13.53 13.97
N VAL A 28 9.44 12.57 13.07
CA VAL A 28 10.21 12.80 11.85
C VAL A 28 9.38 13.57 10.82
N VAL A 29 9.94 14.67 10.32
CA VAL A 29 9.33 15.49 9.27
C VAL A 29 9.06 14.64 8.02
N GLY A 30 7.82 14.68 7.53
CA GLY A 30 7.39 13.89 6.36
C GLY A 30 6.69 12.56 6.69
N ALA A 31 6.63 12.15 7.97
CA ALA A 31 5.95 10.91 8.37
C ALA A 31 4.48 10.83 7.91
N LYS A 32 3.73 11.94 8.03
CA LYS A 32 2.35 12.03 7.53
C LYS A 32 2.25 11.74 6.03
N GLY A 33 3.20 12.24 5.24
CA GLY A 33 3.26 12.00 3.80
C GLY A 33 3.56 10.53 3.48
N MET A 34 4.46 9.90 4.24
CA MET A 34 4.78 8.48 4.08
C MET A 34 3.57 7.59 4.38
N ILE A 35 2.81 7.88 5.45
CA ILE A 35 1.58 7.14 5.79
C ILE A 35 0.57 7.25 4.64
N ILE A 36 0.32 8.47 4.13
CA ILE A 36 -0.62 8.69 3.03
C ILE A 36 -0.18 7.93 1.77
N MET A 37 1.10 8.00 1.41
CA MET A 37 1.65 7.28 0.25
C MET A 37 1.54 5.77 0.40
N GLY A 38 1.82 5.23 1.59
CA GLY A 38 1.64 3.81 1.89
C GLY A 38 0.19 3.39 1.70
N PHE A 39 -0.75 4.15 2.25
CA PHE A 39 -2.19 3.89 2.11
C PHE A 39 -2.67 3.96 0.64
N LEU A 40 -2.21 4.95 -0.13
CA LEU A 40 -2.53 5.05 -1.56
C LEU A 40 -1.97 3.84 -2.34
N THR A 41 -0.77 3.37 -1.96
CA THR A 41 -0.16 2.17 -2.55
C THR A 41 -0.99 0.92 -2.24
N GLU A 42 -1.48 0.75 -1.01
CA GLU A 42 -2.40 -0.34 -0.66
C GLU A 42 -3.68 -0.28 -1.46
N LEU A 43 -4.31 0.90 -1.55
CA LEU A 43 -5.54 1.09 -2.32
C LEU A 43 -5.37 0.73 -3.80
N ALA A 44 -4.26 1.15 -4.41
CA ALA A 44 -3.93 0.75 -5.77
C ALA A 44 -3.81 -0.78 -5.89
N GLY A 45 -3.13 -1.42 -4.93
CA GLY A 45 -3.00 -2.88 -4.87
C GLY A 45 -4.35 -3.60 -4.79
N VAL A 46 -5.24 -3.15 -3.90
CA VAL A 46 -6.60 -3.67 -3.75
C VAL A 46 -7.40 -3.49 -5.04
N PHE A 47 -7.33 -2.32 -5.67
CA PHE A 47 -8.00 -2.05 -6.94
C PHE A 47 -7.56 -3.02 -8.04
N PHE A 48 -6.24 -3.22 -8.20
CA PHE A 48 -5.71 -4.16 -9.18
C PHE A 48 -6.05 -5.61 -8.86
N TYR A 49 -6.07 -5.99 -7.58
CA TYR A 49 -6.49 -7.31 -7.13
C TYR A 49 -7.96 -7.57 -7.51
N TRP A 50 -8.85 -6.60 -7.25
CA TRP A 50 -10.26 -6.72 -7.57
C TRP A 50 -10.52 -6.77 -9.08
N LYS A 51 -9.85 -5.91 -9.86
CA LYS A 51 -9.90 -5.94 -11.33
C LYS A 51 -9.47 -7.30 -11.90
N ASN A 52 -8.44 -7.91 -11.33
CA ASN A 52 -7.96 -9.23 -11.73
C ASN A 52 -8.86 -10.38 -11.26
N LYS A 53 -9.64 -10.18 -10.18
CA LYS A 53 -10.66 -11.15 -9.76
C LYS A 53 -11.83 -11.19 -10.75
N LYS A 54 -12.28 -10.03 -11.25
CA LYS A 54 -13.36 -9.90 -12.25
C LYS A 54 -13.00 -10.38 -13.66
N ARG A 55 -11.71 -10.55 -13.96
CA ARG A 55 -11.21 -11.00 -15.27
C ARG A 55 -10.95 -12.51 -15.36
N LYS A 56 -11.27 -13.29 -14.31
CA LYS A 56 -11.34 -14.75 -14.47
C LYS A 56 -12.64 -15.07 -15.23
N PRO A 57 -12.59 -15.81 -16.37
CA PRO A 57 -13.79 -16.38 -16.97
C PRO A 57 -14.47 -17.36 -15.99
#